data_AF-A0A7L2RU28-F1
#
_entry.id   AF-A0A7L2RU28-F1
#
_cell.length_a   1.000
_cell.length_b   1.000
_cell.length_c   1.000
_cell.angle_alpha   90.00
_cell.angle_beta   90.00
_cell.angle_gamma   90.00
#
_symmetry.space_group_name_H-M   'P 1'
#
loop_
_entity.id
_entity.type
_entity.pdbx_description
1 polymer ?
#
loop_
_entity_poly.entity_id
_entity_poly.type
_entity_poly.pdbx_seq_one_letter_code
_entity_poly.pdbx_strand_id
1 'polypeptide(L)' 'QHVCGGFLIAEQWVLSAAHCTEETGGKLFQVLLGAHSLTQPEPHKRLYRVRAQFPHPGSNIHNNKDDLLLLQ' A
#
# COMPACT_ATOMS: atom_id res chain seq x y z
N GLN A 1 3.24 3.93 11.66
CA GLN A 1 4.46 4.34 10.92
C GLN A 1 4.15 4.27 9.44
N HIS A 2 4.61 5.23 8.63
CA HIS A 2 4.49 5.15 7.17
C HIS A 2 5.55 4.21 6.62
N VAL A 3 5.16 3.36 5.66
CA VAL A 3 6.02 2.31 5.08
C VAL A 3 6.33 2.70 3.64
N CYS A 4 5.32 2.67 2.77
CA CYS A 4 5.44 3.01 1.36
C CYS A 4 4.31 3.94 0.88
N GLY A 5 4.52 4.53 -0.29
CA GLY A 5 3.49 5.22 -1.05
C GLY A 5 2.56 4.29 -1.82
N GLY A 6 1.56 4.88 -2.49
CA GLY A 6 0.61 4.18 -3.36
C GLY A 6 -0.36 5.14 -4.00
N PHE A 7 -1.14 4.66 -4.95
CA PHE A 7 -2.13 5.45 -5.68
C PHE A 7 -3.47 4.71 -5.76
N LEU A 8 -4.57 5.43 -5.52
CA LEU A 8 -5.92 4.89 -5.63
C LEU A 8 -6.31 4.77 -7.11
N ILE A 9 -6.29 3.56 -7.66
CA ILE A 9 -6.60 3.30 -9.07
C ILE A 9 -8.08 3.01 -9.32
N ALA A 10 -8.81 2.59 -8.28
CA ALA A 10 -10.26 2.42 -8.28
C ALA A 10 -10.80 2.58 -6.85
N GLU A 11 -12.12 2.68 -6.68
CA GLU A 11 -12.77 3.01 -5.40
C GLU A 11 -12.30 2.18 -4.20
N GLN A 12 -11.94 0.91 -4.42
CA GLN A 12 -11.48 -0.03 -3.39
C GLN A 12 -10.14 -0.67 -3.73
N TRP A 13 -9.34 -0.06 -4.60
CA TRP A 13 -8.07 -0.64 -5.04
C TRP A 13 -6.95 0.39 -5.07
N VAL A 14 -5.89 0.08 -4.32
CA VAL A 14 -4.67 0.89 -4.27
C VAL A 14 -3.54 0.11 -4.93
N LEU A 15 -2.88 0.75 -5.88
CA LEU A 15 -1.65 0.26 -6.48
C LEU A 15 -0.46 0.73 -5.64
N SER A 16 0.45 -0.19 -5.34
CA SER A 16 1.72 0.05 -4.64
C SER A 16 2.80 -0.88 -5.20
N ALA A 17 3.90 -1.05 -4.48
CA ALA A 17 5.00 -1.95 -4.83
C ALA A 17 4.99 -3.22 -3.98
N ALA A 18 5.39 -4.36 -4.56
CA ALA A 18 5.39 -5.65 -3.89
C ALA A 18 6.49 -5.76 -2.81
N HIS A 19 7.67 -5.19 -3.04
CA HIS A 19 8.78 -5.24 -2.06
C HIS A 19 8.41 -4.56 -0.72
N CYS A 20 7.46 -3.63 -0.72
CA CYS A 20 6.96 -2.99 0.50
C CYS A 20 6.40 -3.99 1.52
N THR A 21 5.93 -5.17 1.05
CA THR A 21 5.40 -6.23 1.92
C THR A 21 6.45 -6.81 2.87
N GLU A 22 7.73 -6.78 2.49
CA GLU A 22 8.85 -7.27 3.29
C GLU A 22 9.08 -6.42 4.54
N GLU A 23 8.97 -5.09 4.40
CA GLU A 23 9.18 -4.14 5.49
C GLU A 23 8.21 -4.36 6.67
N THR A 24 7.09 -5.04 6.40
CA THR A 24 6.05 -5.33 7.40
C THR A 24 6.14 -6.73 8.01
N GLY A 25 7.03 -7.59 7.50
CA GLY A 25 7.12 -9.00 7.90
C GLY A 25 5.82 -9.78 7.65
N GLY A 26 5.10 -9.48 6.56
CA GLY A 26 3.85 -10.15 6.19
C GLY A 26 2.60 -9.68 6.95
N LYS A 27 2.67 -8.56 7.68
CA LYS A 27 1.49 -7.96 8.33
C LYS A 27 0.58 -7.29 7.31
N LEU A 28 -0.71 -7.20 7.62
CA LEU A 28 -1.66 -6.44 6.81
C LEU A 28 -1.40 -4.94 6.91
N PHE A 29 -1.28 -4.29 5.75
CA PHE A 29 -1.17 -2.84 5.66
C PHE A 29 -2.44 -2.13 6.14
N GLN A 30 -2.28 -0.85 6.44
CA GLN A 30 -3.36 0.11 6.42
C GLN A 30 -3.05 1.17 5.37
N VAL A 31 -4.08 1.64 4.66
CA VAL A 31 -3.93 2.70 3.66
C VAL A 31 -4.48 3.99 4.23
N LEU A 32 -3.67 5.05 4.22
CA LEU A 32 -4.10 6.41 4.54
C LEU A 32 -4.39 7.17 3.23
N LEU A 33 -5.65 7.55 3.01
CA LEU A 33 -6.07 8.35 1.85
C LEU A 33 -6.48 9.76 2.28
N GLY A 34 -6.48 10.68 1.31
CA GLY A 34 -6.88 12.08 1.54
C GLY A 34 -5.96 12.84 2.49
N ALA A 35 -4.70 12.42 2.58
CA ALA A 35 -3.69 12.99 3.46
C ALA A 35 -2.70 13.87 2.68
N HIS A 36 -2.42 15.07 3.18
CA HIS A 36 -1.29 15.88 2.72
C HIS A 36 -0.13 15.79 3.72
N SER A 37 -0.38 16.09 4.99
CA SER A 37 0.52 15.76 6.09
C SER A 37 0.27 14.34 6.56
N LEU A 38 1.30 13.59 6.98
CA LEU A 38 1.09 12.30 7.63
C LEU A 38 0.68 12.45 9.12
N THR A 39 1.04 13.56 9.76
CA THR A 39 0.90 13.74 11.22
C THR A 39 -0.24 14.68 11.61
N GLN A 40 -0.50 15.74 10.84
CA GLN A 40 -1.52 16.74 11.19
C GLN A 40 -2.95 16.24 10.93
N PRO A 41 -3.95 16.57 11.76
CA PRO A 41 -5.34 16.20 11.49
C PRO A 41 -5.87 16.95 10.26
N GLU A 42 -6.61 16.25 9.39
CA GLU A 42 -7.18 16.79 8.14
C GLU A 42 -8.59 16.21 7.93
N PRO A 43 -9.56 17.00 7.43
CA PRO A 43 -10.97 16.59 7.37
C PRO A 43 -11.24 15.41 6.41
N HIS A 44 -10.41 15.26 5.37
CA HIS A 44 -10.57 14.20 4.37
C HIS A 44 -9.61 13.03 4.57
N LYS A 45 -8.78 13.09 5.62
CA LYS A 45 -7.84 12.03 5.93
C LYS A 45 -8.58 10.84 6.51
N ARG A 46 -8.39 9.67 5.90
CA ARG A 46 -9.06 8.44 6.34
C ARG A 46 -8.15 7.24 6.23
N LEU A 47 -8.13 6.45 7.31
CA LEU A 47 -7.35 5.23 7.42
C LEU A 47 -8.25 4.03 7.15
N TYR A 48 -7.88 3.24 6.14
CA TYR A 48 -8.57 2.03 5.73
C TYR A 48 -7.74 0.81 6.09
N ARG A 49 -8.40 -0.26 6.52
CA ARG A 49 -7.77 -1.57 6.69
C ARG A 49 -7.74 -2.27 5.35
N VAL A 50 -6.59 -2.85 5.00
CA VAL A 50 -6.47 -3.71 3.83
C VAL A 50 -7.09 -5.08 4.15
N ARG A 51 -8.01 -5.52 3.31
CA ARG A 51 -8.64 -6.84 3.33
C ARG A 51 -7.72 -7.89 2.72
N ALA A 52 -7.06 -7.58 1.60
CA ALA A 52 -6.21 -8.52 0.89
C ALA A 52 -5.08 -7.83 0.13
N GLN A 53 -3.98 -8.56 -0.04
CA GLN A 53 -2.77 -8.13 -0.75
C GLN A 53 -2.54 -9.06 -1.93
N PHE A 54 -2.33 -8.48 -3.11
CA PHE A 54 -2.15 -9.21 -4.35
C PHE A 54 -0.86 -8.72 -5.03
N PRO A 55 0.32 -9.21 -4.61
CA PRO A 55 1.55 -8.97 -5.36
C PRO A 55 1.42 -9.58 -6.75
N HIS A 56 2.05 -8.94 -7.74
CA HIS A 56 2.09 -9.48 -9.09
C HIS A 56 2.71 -10.89 -9.08
N PRO A 57 2.15 -11.87 -9.80
CA PRO A 57 2.62 -13.26 -9.73
C PRO A 57 4.07 -13.46 -10.19
N GLY A 58 4.60 -12.55 -11.01
CA GLY A 58 6.00 -12.51 -11.43
C GLY A 58 6.94 -11.73 -10.49
N SER A 59 6.41 -11.14 -9.42
CA SER A 59 7.20 -10.26 -8.55
C SER A 59 8.39 -11.01 -7.96
N ASN A 60 9.57 -10.42 -8.09
CA ASN A 60 10.79 -10.96 -7.49
C ASN A 60 11.47 -9.90 -6.64
N ILE A 61 11.44 -10.16 -5.34
CA ILE A 61 11.96 -9.30 -4.28
C ILE A 61 13.48 -9.07 -4.35
N HIS A 62 14.24 -9.97 -4.98
CA HIS A 62 15.70 -9.87 -5.02
C HIS A 62 16.20 -8.96 -6.14
N ASN A 63 15.35 -8.64 -7.12
CA ASN A 63 15.72 -7.83 -8.28
C ASN A 63 14.65 -6.83 -8.72
N ASN A 64 13.62 -6.60 -7.90
CA ASN A 64 12.48 -5.71 -8.15
C ASN A 64 11.77 -5.96 -9.49
N LYS A 65 11.88 -7.16 -10.05
CA LYS A 65 11.14 -7.52 -11.26
C LYS A 65 9.66 -7.61 -10.92
N ASP A 66 8.81 -7.06 -11.79
CA ASP A 66 7.35 -7.06 -11.67
C ASP A 66 6.86 -6.62 -10.28
N ASP A 67 7.49 -5.57 -9.74
CA ASP A 67 7.30 -5.07 -8.38
C ASP A 67 6.02 -4.24 -8.22
N LEU A 68 4.88 -4.89 -8.46
CA LEU A 68 3.54 -4.31 -8.38
C LEU A 68 2.70 -5.03 -7.33
N LEU A 69 1.93 -4.26 -6.57
CA LEU A 69 1.04 -4.75 -5.53
C LEU A 69 -0.33 -4.10 -5.65
N LEU A 70 -1.38 -4.91 -5.68
CA LEU A 70 -2.75 -4.44 -5.48
C LEU A 70 -3.19 -4.69 -4.03
N LEU A 71 -3.73 -3.64 -3.42
CA LEU A 71 -4.34 -3.67 -2.09
C LEU A 71 -5.84 -3.45 -2.23
N GLN A 72 -6.63 -4.36 -1.66
CA GLN A 72 -8.09 -4.25 -1.55
C GLN A 72 -8.51 -4.00 -0.10
#